data_AF-A0A1M6TLI9-F1
#
_entry.id   AF-A0A1M6TLI9-F1
#
_cell.length_a   1.000
_cell.length_b   1.000
_cell.length_c   1.000
_cell.angle_alpha   90.00
_cell.angle_beta   90.00
_cell.angle_gamma   90.00
#
_symmetry.space_group_name_H-M   'P 1'
#
loop_
_entity.id
_entity.type
_entity.pdbx_description
1 polymer ?
#
loop_
_entity_poly.entity_id
_entity_poly.type
_entity_poly.pdbx_seq_one_letter_code
_entity_poly.pdbx_strand_id
1 'polypeptide(L)'
;MKNSKLFLLLIMVSISGVCFAQKNDEVKVTIKDKNGKRSAEILPHFIQFGIMSKNHQDFRKKYNVDVVYQNCVISPTLSKQAEKNNLALAKELTQKYGEAWKKDLGIIPYGL
;
A
#
# COMPACT_ATOMS: atom_id res chain seq x y z
N MET A 1 -12.08 46.84 -39.19
CA MET A 1 -12.84 45.78 -38.48
C MET A 1 -12.28 44.43 -38.92
N LYS A 2 -11.98 43.43 -38.10
CA LYS A 2 -11.88 43.23 -36.65
C LYS A 2 -11.02 41.95 -36.52
N ASN A 3 -9.86 42.07 -35.88
CA ASN A 3 -9.26 41.12 -34.95
C ASN A 3 -9.32 39.61 -35.30
N SER A 4 -8.60 39.16 -36.33
CA SER A 4 -8.44 37.71 -36.62
C SER A 4 -7.22 37.08 -35.89
N LYS A 5 -6.31 37.89 -35.33
CA LYS A 5 -5.13 37.38 -34.61
C LYS A 5 -5.39 36.99 -33.14
N LEU A 6 -6.63 37.13 -32.66
CA LEU A 6 -6.96 36.89 -31.25
C LEU A 6 -7.36 35.42 -30.95
N PHE A 7 -7.63 34.60 -31.96
CA PHE A 7 -8.14 33.24 -31.72
C PHE A 7 -7.04 32.17 -31.58
N LEU A 8 -5.82 32.45 -32.01
CA LEU A 8 -4.71 31.48 -31.99
C LEU A 8 -3.85 31.53 -30.72
N LEU A 9 -4.17 32.44 -29.79
CA LEU A 9 -3.41 32.64 -28.54
C LEU A 9 -4.08 31.99 -27.31
N LEU A 10 -5.23 31.31 -27.50
CA LEU A 10 -6.03 30.77 -26.40
C LEU A 10 -5.91 29.25 -26.19
N ILE A 11 -5.12 28.54 -27.00
CA ILE A 11 -4.97 27.07 -26.90
C ILE A 11 -3.68 26.66 -26.16
N MET A 12 -2.77 27.60 -25.88
CA MET A 12 -1.45 27.30 -25.28
C MET A 12 -1.39 27.44 -23.75
N VAL A 13 -2.51 27.70 -23.06
CA VAL A 13 -2.56 27.83 -21.58
C VAL A 13 -3.26 26.63 -20.93
N SER A 14 -2.86 25.42 -21.33
CA SER A 14 -3.35 24.17 -20.74
C SER A 14 -2.22 23.27 -20.24
N ILE A 15 -1.11 23.87 -19.80
CA ILE A 15 -0.10 23.20 -18.98
C ILE A 15 -0.01 24.09 -17.75
N SER A 16 -0.45 23.67 -16.56
CA SER A 16 0.42 22.93 -15.66
C SER A 16 -0.34 22.61 -14.37
N GLY A 17 -0.11 21.41 -13.81
CA GLY A 17 -0.04 21.29 -12.36
C GLY A 17 -1.27 20.78 -11.64
N VAL A 18 -1.79 19.60 -11.98
CA VAL A 18 -2.17 18.65 -10.91
C VAL A 18 -0.94 17.81 -10.57
N CYS A 19 0.05 18.45 -9.97
CA CYS A 19 0.94 17.72 -9.08
C CYS A 19 0.05 17.27 -7.92
N PHE A 20 -0.35 16.01 -7.93
CA PHE A 20 -0.74 15.33 -6.70
C PHE A 20 0.50 15.30 -5.81
N ALA A 21 0.77 16.41 -5.12
CA ALA A 21 1.55 16.42 -3.90
C ALA A 21 0.64 15.81 -2.82
N GLN A 22 0.35 14.51 -2.95
CA GLN A 22 -0.14 13.73 -1.83
C GLN A 22 1.03 13.67 -0.85
N LYS A 23 1.09 14.66 0.05
CA LYS A 23 1.83 14.51 1.30
C LYS A 23 1.23 13.27 1.96
N ASN A 24 2.00 12.19 1.97
CA ASN A 24 1.80 11.09 2.89
C ASN A 24 2.11 11.65 4.28
N ASP A 25 1.22 12.47 4.83
CA ASP A 25 1.22 12.70 6.27
C ASP A 25 1.05 11.31 6.86
N GLU A 26 2.07 10.81 7.57
CA GLU A 26 2.01 9.54 8.28
C GLU A 26 0.72 9.53 9.10
N VAL A 27 -0.28 8.78 8.63
CA VAL A 27 -1.58 8.70 9.29
C VAL A 27 -1.36 7.88 10.57
N LYS A 28 -0.99 8.58 11.64
CA LYS A 28 -0.73 7.99 12.95
C LYS A 28 -2.06 7.65 13.62
N VAL A 29 -2.68 6.55 13.19
CA VAL A 29 -3.95 6.08 13.79
C VAL A 29 -3.66 5.55 15.18
N THR A 30 -4.24 6.22 16.16
CA THR A 30 -4.12 5.80 17.55
C THR A 30 -5.18 4.74 17.83
N ILE A 31 -4.82 3.46 17.79
CA ILE A 31 -5.69 2.37 18.24
C ILE A 31 -5.61 2.31 19.77
N LYS A 32 -6.73 2.55 20.46
CA LYS A 32 -6.84 2.36 21.91
C LYS A 32 -7.16 0.89 22.20
N ASP A 33 -6.20 0.15 22.76
CA ASP A 33 -6.47 -1.13 23.43
C ASP A 33 -6.70 -0.92 24.94
N LYS A 34 -7.16 -1.96 25.63
CA LYS A 34 -7.47 -1.94 27.08
C LYS A 34 -6.24 -1.79 27.99
N ASN A 35 -5.01 -1.81 27.46
CA ASN A 35 -3.76 -1.87 28.24
C ASN A 35 -2.78 -0.70 28.02
N GLY A 36 -3.17 0.34 27.28
CA GLY A 36 -2.40 1.58 27.21
C GLY A 36 -2.09 2.02 25.79
N LYS A 37 -2.03 3.34 25.61
CA LYS A 37 -1.94 4.05 24.33
C LYS A 37 -0.64 3.71 23.59
N ARG A 38 -0.64 2.68 22.75
CA ARG A 38 0.43 2.44 21.78
C ARG A 38 0.10 3.19 20.49
N SER A 39 1.04 3.99 19.96
CA SER A 39 0.87 4.51 18.60
C SER A 39 1.08 3.36 17.63
N ALA A 40 0.01 2.90 16.99
CA ALA A 40 0.11 1.93 15.92
C ALA A 40 0.43 2.69 14.62
N GLU A 41 1.62 2.46 14.10
CA GLU A 41 1.97 2.88 12.74
C GLU A 41 1.14 2.03 11.76
N ILE A 42 0.32 2.67 10.92
CA ILE A 42 -0.38 1.96 9.84
C ILE A 42 0.60 1.77 8.70
N LEU A 43 1.16 0.56 8.61
CA LEU A 43 1.99 0.15 7.49
C LEU A 43 1.16 -0.55 6.41
N PRO A 44 1.56 -0.44 5.13
CA PRO A 44 1.13 -1.40 4.10
C PRO A 44 1.42 -2.81 4.60
N HIS A 45 0.51 -3.75 4.35
CA HIS A 45 0.66 -5.10 4.89
C HIS A 45 0.14 -6.17 3.95
N PHE A 46 0.80 -7.32 3.99
CA PHE A 46 0.24 -8.55 3.43
C PHE A 46 -0.89 -9.06 4.31
N ILE A 47 -1.96 -9.54 3.69
CA ILE A 47 -3.06 -10.20 4.37
C ILE A 47 -2.84 -11.71 4.25
N GLN A 48 -2.72 -12.39 5.38
CA GLN A 48 -2.62 -13.83 5.46
C GLN A 48 -3.79 -14.38 6.29
N PHE A 49 -4.36 -15.51 5.90
CA PHE A 49 -5.37 -16.19 6.72
C PHE A 49 -4.74 -17.34 7.49
N GLY A 50 -5.22 -17.54 8.72
CA GLY A 50 -4.81 -18.66 9.56
C GLY A 50 -3.89 -18.26 10.71
N ILE A 51 -3.21 -19.25 11.26
CA ILE A 51 -2.30 -19.08 12.41
C ILE A 51 -0.98 -18.48 11.92
N MET A 52 -0.42 -17.56 12.72
CA MET A 52 0.89 -16.98 12.46
C MET A 52 1.96 -18.07 12.39
N SER A 53 2.50 -18.29 11.19
CA SER A 53 3.50 -19.33 10.93
C SER A 53 4.93 -18.88 11.21
N LYS A 54 5.19 -17.57 11.23
CA LYS A 54 6.53 -16.98 11.40
C LYS A 54 6.45 -15.58 12.01
N ASN A 55 7.53 -15.17 12.68
CA ASN A 55 7.73 -13.79 13.11
C ASN A 55 8.24 -12.93 11.94
N HIS A 56 7.59 -11.79 11.68
CA HIS A 56 7.87 -10.89 10.55
C HIS A 56 8.57 -9.59 10.95
N GLN A 57 9.07 -9.47 12.18
CA GLN A 57 9.70 -8.23 12.67
C GLN A 57 10.89 -7.77 11.81
N ASP A 58 11.74 -8.70 11.34
CA ASP A 58 12.87 -8.35 10.50
C ASP A 58 12.43 -7.91 9.10
N PHE A 59 11.41 -8.57 8.54
CA PHE A 59 10.78 -8.16 7.30
C PHE A 59 10.17 -6.75 7.41
N ARG A 60 9.42 -6.51 8.50
CA ARG A 60 8.83 -5.19 8.80
C ARG A 60 9.88 -4.11 8.89
N LYS A 61 10.96 -4.32 9.63
CA LYS A 61 12.05 -3.35 9.75
C LYS A 61 12.75 -3.08 8.42
N LYS A 62 12.96 -4.11 7.60
CA LYS A 62 13.70 -3.98 6.33
C LYS A 62 12.89 -3.33 5.22
N TYR A 63 11.61 -3.67 5.12
CA TYR A 63 10.77 -3.28 3.99
C TYR A 63 9.73 -2.20 4.32
N ASN A 64 9.55 -1.87 5.60
CA ASN A 64 8.48 -1.01 6.11
C ASN A 64 7.07 -1.53 5.70
N VAL A 65 6.92 -2.86 5.72
CA VAL A 65 5.69 -3.58 5.33
C VAL A 65 5.39 -4.63 6.40
N ASP A 66 4.15 -4.69 6.86
CA ASP A 66 3.72 -5.67 7.87
C ASP A 66 3.06 -6.92 7.27
N VAL A 67 2.76 -7.90 8.11
CA VAL A 67 1.94 -9.06 7.76
C VAL A 67 0.82 -9.22 8.79
N VAL A 68 -0.42 -9.06 8.36
CA VAL A 68 -1.59 -9.19 9.22
C VAL A 68 -2.22 -10.55 9.00
N TYR A 69 -2.31 -11.33 10.07
CA TYR A 69 -3.03 -12.60 10.09
C TYR A 69 -4.49 -12.37 10.46
N GLN A 70 -5.38 -12.78 9.57
CA GLN A 70 -6.82 -12.78 9.76
C GLN A 70 -7.33 -14.20 10.06
N ASN A 71 -8.54 -14.28 10.61
CA ASN A 71 -9.19 -15.54 10.99
C ASN A 71 -9.34 -16.50 9.80
N CYS A 72 -9.51 -17.79 10.10
CA CYS A 72 -9.61 -18.86 9.09
C CYS A 72 -10.92 -18.87 8.28
N VAL A 73 -11.93 -18.09 8.69
CA VAL A 73 -13.21 -18.03 7.97
C VAL A 73 -13.08 -17.02 6.83
N ILE A 74 -12.82 -17.53 5.62
CA ILE A 74 -12.55 -16.72 4.43
C ILE A 74 -13.84 -16.64 3.60
N SER A 75 -14.45 -15.47 3.52
CA SER A 75 -15.54 -15.22 2.57
C SER A 75 -14.98 -14.94 1.17
N PRO A 76 -15.77 -15.13 0.09
CA PRO A 76 -15.32 -14.78 -1.27
C PRO A 76 -14.88 -13.32 -1.41
N THR A 77 -15.51 -12.41 -0.67
CA THR A 77 -15.15 -10.99 -0.67
C THR A 77 -13.79 -10.77 -0.01
N LEU A 78 -13.56 -11.37 1.16
CA LEU A 78 -12.28 -11.26 1.88
C LEU A 78 -11.13 -11.88 1.09
N SER A 79 -11.37 -13.04 0.47
CA SER A 79 -10.42 -13.70 -0.43
C SER A 79 -9.97 -12.76 -1.55
N LYS A 80 -10.92 -12.19 -2.31
CA LYS A 80 -10.62 -11.25 -3.41
C LYS A 80 -9.92 -9.98 -2.93
N GLN A 81 -10.28 -9.48 -1.75
CA GLN A 81 -9.63 -8.30 -1.17
C GLN A 81 -8.16 -8.59 -0.81
N ALA A 82 -7.91 -9.72 -0.15
CA ALA A 82 -6.56 -10.14 0.22
C ALA A 82 -5.68 -10.37 -1.02
N GLU A 83 -6.20 -11.07 -2.03
CA GLU A 83 -5.50 -11.30 -3.30
C GLU A 83 -5.12 -9.99 -3.98
N LYS A 84 -6.07 -9.07 -4.18
CA LYS A 84 -5.81 -7.77 -4.82
C LYS A 84 -4.79 -6.94 -4.05
N ASN A 85 -4.91 -6.88 -2.72
CA ASN A 85 -3.97 -6.17 -1.86
C ASN A 85 -2.56 -6.76 -1.98
N ASN A 86 -2.44 -8.08 -1.84
CA ASN A 86 -1.16 -8.76 -1.82
C ASN A 86 -0.46 -8.69 -3.18
N LEU A 87 -1.21 -8.80 -4.29
CA LEU A 87 -0.68 -8.61 -5.65
C LEU A 87 -0.13 -7.19 -5.85
N ALA A 88 -0.87 -6.17 -5.40
CA ALA A 88 -0.43 -4.78 -5.52
C ALA A 88 0.87 -4.54 -4.73
N LEU A 89 0.91 -5.01 -3.48
CA LEU A 89 2.06 -4.85 -2.60
C LEU A 89 3.28 -5.65 -3.09
N ALA A 90 3.07 -6.87 -3.57
CA ALA A 90 4.13 -7.70 -4.18
C ALA A 90 4.73 -7.02 -5.41
N LYS A 91 3.90 -6.42 -6.27
CA LYS A 91 4.37 -5.65 -7.43
C LYS A 91 5.25 -4.48 -7.00
N GLU A 92 4.83 -3.71 -5.99
CA GLU A 92 5.63 -2.59 -5.47
C GLU A 92 6.95 -3.05 -4.87
N LEU A 93 6.95 -4.13 -4.08
CA LEU A 93 8.17 -4.67 -3.49
C LEU A 93 9.12 -5.25 -4.55
N THR A 94 8.61 -5.96 -5.55
CA THR A 94 9.42 -6.45 -6.67
C THR A 94 9.99 -5.29 -7.48
N GLN A 95 9.23 -4.22 -7.71
CA GLN A 95 9.74 -3.05 -8.42
C GLN A 95 10.87 -2.34 -7.66
N LYS A 96 10.79 -2.28 -6.32
CA LYS A 96 11.80 -1.58 -5.48
C LYS A 96 13.01 -2.44 -5.14
N TYR A 97 12.81 -3.73 -4.89
CA TYR A 97 13.80 -4.61 -4.27
C TYR A 97 14.11 -5.88 -5.08
N GLY A 98 13.49 -6.04 -6.26
CA GLY A 98 13.55 -7.30 -7.00
C GLY A 98 12.88 -8.44 -6.24
N GLU A 99 13.24 -9.68 -6.56
CA GLU A 99 12.60 -10.87 -5.97
C GLU A 99 13.12 -11.23 -4.56
N ALA A 100 14.10 -10.50 -4.03
CA ALA A 100 14.76 -10.79 -2.75
C ALA A 100 13.78 -10.77 -1.56
N TRP A 101 12.77 -9.90 -1.59
CA TRP A 101 11.79 -9.76 -0.50
C TRP A 101 11.01 -11.05 -0.23
N LYS A 102 10.82 -11.91 -1.25
CA LYS A 102 10.09 -13.19 -1.10
C LYS A 102 10.82 -14.12 -0.14
N LYS A 103 12.14 -14.23 -0.28
CA LYS A 103 12.99 -15.05 0.59
C LYS A 103 12.98 -14.52 2.03
N ASP A 104 13.08 -13.20 2.16
CA ASP A 104 13.14 -12.54 3.46
C ASP A 104 11.81 -12.62 4.21
N LEU A 105 10.69 -12.49 3.49
CA LEU A 105 9.35 -12.73 4.03
C LEU A 105 9.21 -14.18 4.51
N GLY A 106 9.68 -15.13 3.72
CA GLY A 106 9.74 -16.54 4.10
C GLY A 106 8.37 -17.22 4.27
N ILE A 107 7.31 -16.58 3.76
CA ILE A 107 5.99 -17.16 3.53
C ILE A 107 5.52 -16.73 2.14
N ILE A 108 4.54 -17.45 1.60
CA ILE A 108 3.81 -17.01 0.40
C ILE A 108 2.49 -16.40 0.89
N PRO A 109 2.30 -15.07 0.78
CA PRO A 109 1.03 -14.42 1.11
C PRO A 109 -0.12 -15.00 0.30
N TYR A 110 -1.32 -14.96 0.87
CA TYR A 110 -2.53 -15.41 0.20
C TYR A 110 -2.72 -14.76 -1.19
N GLY A 111 -2.99 -15.58 -2.20
CA GLY A 111 -3.24 -15.10 -3.57
C GLY A 111 -2.00 -14.70 -4.36
N LEU A 112 -0.79 -15.08 -3.91
CA LEU A 112 0.48 -14.94 -4.63
C LEU A 112 1.07 -16.28 -5.07
#